data_AF-A0A2D7I4H9-F1
#
_entry.id   AF-A0A2D7I4H9-F1
#
_cell.length_a   1.000
_cell.length_b   1.000
_cell.length_c   1.000
_cell.angle_alpha   90.00
_cell.angle_beta   90.00
_cell.angle_gamma   90.00
#
_symmetry.space_group_name_H-M   'P 1'
#
loop_
_entity.id
_entity.type
_entity.pdbx_description
1 polymer ?
#
loop_
_entity_poly.entity_id
_entity_poly.type
_entity_poly.pdbx_seq_one_letter_code
_entity_poly.pdbx_strand_id
1 'polypeptide(L)'
;MIRALVAVLFLWGSVWAVSAQESTWSQEQVTMLASQMAEKVKAMRLATRKEPQVISAGSVTKQRATKIYLQTLQKLDQAAAKLSRQLAAGDGRSQTLGTARRIDMLLRDVRQQGAALYSTEWTGVHLDPALSLAAQLRSFYGVAPEPDSDSPASSD
;
A
#
# COMPACT_ATOMS: atom_id res chain seq x y z
N MET A 1 17.41 -69.01 -17.41
CA MET A 1 16.22 -68.87 -16.55
C MET A 1 16.27 -67.49 -15.91
N ILE A 2 15.39 -66.60 -16.40
CA ILE A 2 15.31 -65.18 -16.07
C ILE A 2 14.45 -65.06 -14.81
N ARG A 3 14.93 -64.41 -13.74
CA ARG A 3 14.13 -64.10 -12.55
C ARG A 3 14.05 -62.60 -12.31
N ALA A 4 12.83 -62.19 -12.04
CA ALA A 4 12.27 -60.85 -12.19
C ALA A 4 12.84 -59.79 -11.25
N LEU A 5 13.10 -58.64 -11.87
CA LEU A 5 12.76 -57.28 -11.46
C LEU A 5 11.65 -57.19 -10.38
N VAL A 6 11.93 -56.51 -9.27
CA VAL A 6 10.92 -55.80 -8.47
C VAL A 6 11.46 -54.41 -8.18
N ALA A 7 10.89 -53.43 -8.88
CA ALA A 7 11.13 -52.01 -8.70
C ALA A 7 10.25 -51.49 -7.56
N VAL A 8 10.87 -50.94 -6.51
CA VAL A 8 10.17 -50.16 -5.48
C VAL A 8 10.50 -48.69 -5.73
N LEU A 9 9.61 -48.04 -6.48
CA LEU A 9 9.60 -46.60 -6.67
C LEU A 9 9.10 -45.93 -5.38
N PHE A 10 10.03 -45.53 -4.52
CA PHE A 10 9.77 -44.60 -3.43
C PHE A 10 9.53 -43.20 -4.01
N LEU A 11 8.27 -42.92 -4.38
CA LEU A 11 7.77 -41.58 -4.64
C LEU A 11 7.63 -40.86 -3.29
N TRP A 12 8.75 -40.39 -2.75
CA TRP A 12 8.72 -39.30 -1.77
C TRP A 12 8.35 -38.02 -2.50
N GLY A 13 7.05 -37.75 -2.54
CA GLY A 13 6.54 -36.43 -2.91
C GLY A 13 7.10 -35.41 -1.94
N SER A 14 8.08 -34.64 -2.40
CA SER A 14 8.44 -33.38 -1.76
C SER A 14 7.17 -32.53 -1.74
N VAL A 15 6.55 -32.40 -0.58
CA VAL A 15 5.56 -31.37 -0.31
C VAL A 15 6.34 -30.07 -0.33
N TRP A 16 6.26 -29.33 -1.44
CA TRP A 16 6.82 -27.98 -1.52
C TRP A 16 5.97 -27.11 -0.60
N ALA A 17 6.42 -26.95 0.64
CA ALA A 17 5.93 -25.93 1.53
C ALA A 17 6.23 -24.56 0.88
N VAL A 18 5.24 -23.99 0.21
CA VAL A 18 5.23 -22.58 -0.17
C VAL A 18 5.20 -21.79 1.13
N SER A 19 6.37 -21.57 1.69
CA SER A 19 6.57 -20.72 2.85
C SER A 19 6.38 -19.30 2.34
N ALA A 20 5.27 -18.66 2.71
CA ALA A 20 5.12 -17.22 2.55
C ALA A 20 6.36 -16.57 3.16
N GLN A 21 7.21 -16.02 2.30
CA GLN A 21 8.52 -15.55 2.69
C GLN A 21 8.32 -14.24 3.46
N GLU A 22 8.09 -14.37 4.77
CA GLU A 22 8.00 -13.24 5.69
C GLU A 22 9.33 -12.49 5.57
N SER A 23 9.31 -11.26 5.02
CA SER A 23 10.57 -10.57 4.77
C SER A 23 11.24 -10.28 6.11
N THR A 24 12.47 -10.76 6.27
CA THR A 24 13.26 -10.50 7.46
C THR A 24 13.41 -8.98 7.61
N TRP A 25 12.94 -8.44 8.72
CA TRP A 25 12.91 -7.00 8.97
C TRP A 25 14.29 -6.35 8.70
N SER A 26 14.35 -5.45 7.72
CA SER A 26 15.54 -4.68 7.39
C SER A 26 15.30 -3.20 7.68
N GLN A 27 15.89 -2.69 8.77
CA GLN A 27 15.67 -1.30 9.22
C GLN A 27 16.03 -0.30 8.12
N GLU A 28 17.17 -0.52 7.45
CA GLU A 28 17.66 0.36 6.38
C GLU A 28 16.66 0.42 5.22
N GLN A 29 16.21 -0.76 4.73
CA GLN A 29 15.29 -0.83 3.60
C GLN A 29 13.93 -0.21 3.93
N VAL A 30 13.37 -0.52 5.11
CA VAL A 30 12.06 0.01 5.53
C VAL A 30 12.15 1.54 5.74
N THR A 31 13.26 2.05 6.28
CA THR A 31 13.49 3.50 6.42
C THR A 31 13.59 4.20 5.07
N MET A 32 14.31 3.60 4.11
CA MET A 32 14.40 4.13 2.75
C MET A 32 13.03 4.19 2.08
N LEU A 33 12.26 3.10 2.11
CA LEU A 33 10.92 3.03 1.53
C LEU A 33 9.96 4.05 2.15
N ALA A 34 9.96 4.16 3.48
CA ALA A 34 9.12 5.14 4.17
C ALA A 34 9.47 6.58 3.81
N SER A 35 10.76 6.89 3.62
CA SER A 35 11.22 8.21 3.19
C SER A 35 10.81 8.53 1.75
N GLN A 36 10.95 7.56 0.83
CA GLN A 36 10.44 7.70 -0.54
C GLN A 36 8.93 7.93 -0.56
N MET A 37 8.19 7.20 0.27
CA MET A 37 6.74 7.36 0.37
C MET A 37 6.35 8.74 0.89
N ALA A 38 7.04 9.26 1.91
CA ALA A 38 6.82 10.61 2.43
C ALA A 38 7.00 11.67 1.33
N GLU A 39 8.07 11.58 0.54
CA GLU A 39 8.31 12.52 -0.57
C GLU A 39 7.27 12.39 -1.69
N LYS A 40 6.86 11.16 -2.05
CA LYS A 40 5.81 10.95 -3.07
C LYS A 40 4.46 11.50 -2.63
N VAL A 41 4.06 11.25 -1.39
CA VAL A 41 2.80 11.78 -0.83
C VAL A 41 2.83 13.31 -0.76
N LYS A 42 3.94 13.90 -0.33
CA LYS A 42 4.13 15.35 -0.31
C LYS A 42 4.02 15.95 -1.72
N ALA A 43 4.68 15.34 -2.70
CA ALA A 43 4.59 15.77 -4.10
C ALA A 43 3.16 15.66 -4.64
N MET A 44 2.46 14.55 -4.38
CA MET A 44 1.05 14.35 -4.74
C MET A 44 0.16 15.44 -4.15
N ARG A 45 0.33 15.77 -2.86
CA ARG A 45 -0.43 16.84 -2.20
C ARG A 45 -0.17 18.21 -2.82
N LEU A 46 1.08 18.51 -3.17
CA LEU A 46 1.44 19.77 -3.83
C LEU A 46 0.87 19.85 -5.26
N ALA A 47 0.91 18.76 -6.02
CA ALA A 47 0.32 18.68 -7.35
C ALA A 47 -1.19 18.88 -7.29
N THR A 48 -1.87 18.14 -6.41
CA THR A 48 -3.31 18.23 -6.17
C THR A 48 -3.79 19.67 -5.99
N ARG A 49 -3.07 20.48 -5.19
CA ARG A 49 -3.47 21.85 -4.89
C ARG A 49 -3.41 22.80 -6.10
N LYS A 50 -2.70 22.41 -7.15
CA LYS A 50 -2.55 23.17 -8.40
C LYS A 50 -3.53 22.74 -9.48
N GLU A 51 -4.30 21.68 -9.24
CA GLU A 51 -5.23 21.14 -10.24
C GLU A 51 -6.41 22.09 -10.48
N PRO A 52 -6.76 22.37 -11.76
CA PRO A 52 -7.86 23.26 -12.08
C PRO A 52 -9.16 22.87 -11.39
N GLN A 53 -9.52 21.58 -11.38
CA GLN A 53 -10.74 21.08 -10.73
C GLN A 53 -10.78 21.26 -9.20
N VAL A 54 -9.63 21.43 -8.56
CA VAL A 54 -9.52 21.78 -7.13
C VAL A 54 -9.71 23.27 -6.93
N ILE A 55 -9.15 24.09 -7.82
CA ILE A 55 -9.19 25.55 -7.75
C ILE A 55 -10.58 26.09 -8.12
N SER A 56 -11.20 25.57 -9.18
CA SER A 56 -12.44 26.08 -9.76
C SER A 56 -13.66 25.19 -9.47
N ALA A 57 -13.69 24.55 -8.30
CA ALA A 57 -14.84 23.74 -7.88
C ALA A 57 -16.13 24.57 -7.86
N GLY A 58 -16.90 24.51 -8.95
CA GLY A 58 -18.03 25.40 -9.22
C GLY A 58 -19.33 25.07 -8.47
N SER A 59 -19.40 23.95 -7.74
CA SER A 59 -20.57 23.57 -6.93
C SER A 59 -20.19 23.30 -5.48
N VAL A 60 -21.11 23.58 -4.54
CA VAL A 60 -20.91 23.36 -3.09
C VAL A 60 -20.54 21.91 -2.79
N THR A 61 -21.17 20.95 -3.47
CA THR A 61 -20.86 19.52 -3.34
C THR A 61 -19.43 19.21 -3.76
N LYS A 62 -18.97 19.74 -4.90
CA LYS A 62 -17.58 19.56 -5.37
C LYS A 62 -16.58 20.22 -4.41
N GLN A 63 -16.87 21.43 -3.93
CA GLN A 63 -16.02 22.12 -2.95
C GLN A 63 -15.84 21.31 -1.67
N ARG A 64 -16.94 20.71 -1.16
CA ARG A 64 -16.89 19.84 0.02
C ARG A 64 -16.07 18.58 -0.24
N ALA A 65 -16.28 17.91 -1.37
CA ALA A 65 -15.52 16.71 -1.75
C ALA A 65 -14.01 17.02 -1.86
N THR A 66 -13.66 18.10 -2.57
CA THR A 66 -12.28 18.59 -2.69
C THR A 66 -11.67 18.91 -1.32
N LYS A 67 -12.41 19.57 -0.43
CA LYS A 67 -11.94 19.87 0.92
C LYS A 67 -11.64 18.60 1.72
N ILE A 68 -12.52 17.61 1.67
CA ILE A 68 -12.32 16.32 2.34
C ILE A 68 -11.07 15.64 1.77
N TYR A 69 -10.95 15.58 0.44
CA TYR A 69 -9.79 15.01 -0.24
C TYR A 69 -8.46 15.64 0.18
N LEU A 70 -8.38 16.98 0.18
CA LEU A 70 -7.18 17.71 0.62
C LEU A 70 -6.85 17.47 2.09
N GLN A 71 -7.86 17.32 2.95
CA GLN A 71 -7.65 16.98 4.36
C GLN A 71 -7.13 15.55 4.53
N THR A 72 -7.65 14.59 3.77
CA THR A 72 -7.17 13.20 3.75
C THR A 72 -5.72 13.14 3.28
N LEU A 73 -5.37 13.85 2.19
CA LEU A 73 -3.99 13.97 1.72
C LEU A 73 -3.06 14.60 2.75
N GLN A 74 -3.51 15.64 3.47
CA GLN A 74 -2.72 16.23 4.55
C GLN A 74 -2.47 15.23 5.69
N LYS A 75 -3.47 14.44 6.08
CA LYS A 75 -3.30 13.40 7.10
C LYS A 75 -2.36 12.30 6.62
N LEU A 76 -2.42 11.93 5.35
CA LEU A 76 -1.54 10.95 4.73
C LEU A 76 -0.09 11.44 4.73
N ASP A 77 0.15 12.69 4.32
CA ASP A 77 1.45 13.38 4.33
C ASP A 77 2.05 13.37 5.75
N GLN A 78 1.27 13.75 6.76
CA GLN A 78 1.69 13.72 8.15
C GLN A 78 2.01 12.31 8.65
N ALA A 79 1.21 11.30 8.27
CA ALA A 79 1.42 9.92 8.67
C ALA A 79 2.68 9.32 8.03
N ALA A 80 2.89 9.55 6.72
CA ALA A 80 4.08 9.10 6.01
C ALA A 80 5.36 9.76 6.57
N ALA A 81 5.32 11.08 6.80
CA ALA A 81 6.43 11.80 7.43
C ALA A 81 6.70 11.32 8.86
N LYS A 82 5.65 10.98 9.63
CA LYS A 82 5.80 10.38 10.96
C LYS A 82 6.49 9.02 10.86
N LEU A 83 6.03 8.14 9.97
CA LEU A 83 6.61 6.80 9.79
C LEU A 83 8.10 6.88 9.44
N SER A 84 8.46 7.73 8.47
CA SER A 84 9.86 7.96 8.07
C SER A 84 10.71 8.40 9.27
N ARG A 85 10.24 9.36 10.09
CA ARG A 85 10.95 9.79 11.30
C ARG A 85 11.10 8.70 12.35
N GLN A 86 10.05 7.91 12.59
CA GLN A 86 10.09 6.80 13.55
C GLN A 86 11.15 5.78 13.15
N LEU A 87 11.15 5.35 11.88
CA LEU A 87 12.11 4.39 11.36
C LEU A 87 13.54 4.95 11.36
N ALA A 88 13.72 6.22 11.01
CA ALA A 88 15.01 6.89 11.09
C ALA A 88 15.53 7.00 12.54
N ALA A 89 14.64 7.06 13.53
CA ALA A 89 14.99 7.02 14.95
C ALA A 89 15.31 5.61 15.48
N GLY A 90 15.17 4.57 14.65
CA GLY A 90 15.40 3.19 15.04
C GLY A 90 14.18 2.48 15.62
N ASP A 91 12.97 3.08 15.54
CA ASP A 91 11.74 2.37 15.91
C ASP A 91 11.58 1.14 15.00
N GLY A 92 11.31 -0.01 15.60
CA GLY A 92 11.15 -1.29 14.92
C GLY A 92 9.70 -1.56 14.48
N ARG A 93 9.48 -2.79 13.99
CA ARG A 93 8.20 -3.25 13.40
C ARG A 93 6.99 -3.00 14.30
N SER A 94 7.08 -3.36 15.58
CA SER A 94 5.94 -3.27 16.51
C SER A 94 5.56 -1.82 16.84
N GLN A 95 6.55 -0.94 17.01
CA GLN A 95 6.31 0.47 17.32
C GLN A 95 5.73 1.26 16.13
N THR A 96 6.00 0.82 14.91
CA THR A 96 5.64 1.53 13.67
C THR A 96 4.39 0.98 12.99
N LEU A 97 3.95 -0.24 13.33
CA LEU A 97 2.79 -0.92 12.73
C LEU A 97 1.51 -0.08 12.72
N GLY A 98 1.21 0.63 13.82
CA GLY A 98 0.02 1.48 13.90
C GLY A 98 0.05 2.63 12.90
N THR A 99 1.23 3.23 12.69
CA THR A 99 1.41 4.30 11.70
C THR A 99 1.32 3.72 10.28
N ALA A 100 1.90 2.56 10.01
CA ALA A 100 1.81 1.88 8.71
C ALA A 100 0.36 1.54 8.32
N ARG A 101 -0.42 0.92 9.23
CA ARG A 101 -1.85 0.64 8.99
C ARG A 101 -2.67 1.89 8.73
N ARG A 102 -2.37 2.98 9.43
CA ARG A 102 -3.03 4.27 9.21
C ARG A 102 -2.77 4.81 7.81
N ILE A 103 -1.57 4.61 7.27
CA ILE A 103 -1.22 5.01 5.91
C ILE A 103 -2.02 4.22 4.88
N ASP A 104 -2.15 2.90 5.06
CA ASP A 104 -2.97 2.06 4.16
C ASP A 104 -4.43 2.51 4.13
N MET A 105 -5.03 2.75 5.30
CA MET A 105 -6.40 3.27 5.40
C MET A 105 -6.55 4.62 4.66
N LEU A 106 -5.61 5.56 4.88
CA LEU A 106 -5.65 6.87 4.25
C LEU A 106 -5.43 6.80 2.73
N LEU A 107 -4.60 5.86 2.25
CA LEU A 107 -4.42 5.62 0.81
C LEU A 107 -5.69 5.08 0.16
N ARG A 108 -6.41 4.17 0.83
CA ARG A 108 -7.73 3.70 0.37
C ARG A 108 -8.72 4.86 0.29
N ASP A 109 -8.78 5.69 1.32
CA ASP A 109 -9.66 6.86 1.36
C ASP A 109 -9.33 7.87 0.25
N VAL A 110 -8.03 8.14 0.02
CA VAL A 110 -7.55 8.98 -1.08
C VAL A 110 -7.97 8.40 -2.43
N ARG A 111 -7.81 7.08 -2.63
CA ARG A 111 -8.22 6.42 -3.88
C ARG A 111 -9.72 6.56 -4.12
N GLN A 112 -10.53 6.26 -3.13
CA GLN A 112 -11.99 6.32 -3.24
C GLN A 112 -12.49 7.77 -3.48
N GLN A 113 -11.96 8.73 -2.73
CA GLN A 113 -12.32 10.15 -2.87
C GLN A 113 -11.80 10.73 -4.20
N GLY A 114 -10.61 10.30 -4.64
CA GLY A 114 -9.96 10.76 -5.85
C GLY A 114 -10.63 10.26 -7.13
N ALA A 115 -11.23 9.07 -7.12
CA ALA A 115 -11.91 8.50 -8.28
C ALA A 115 -13.03 9.38 -8.85
N ALA A 116 -13.69 10.19 -8.00
CA ALA A 116 -14.73 11.13 -8.44
C ALA A 116 -14.18 12.52 -8.84
N LEU A 117 -12.91 12.80 -8.57
CA LEU A 117 -12.29 14.11 -8.72
C LEU A 117 -11.22 14.17 -9.83
N TYR A 118 -10.56 13.05 -10.11
CA TYR A 118 -9.39 13.00 -11.01
C TYR A 118 -9.57 11.96 -12.11
N SER A 119 -8.83 12.16 -13.21
CA SER A 119 -8.71 11.17 -14.27
C SER A 119 -7.85 9.97 -13.84
N THR A 120 -7.96 8.88 -14.58
CA THR A 120 -7.09 7.71 -14.43
C THR A 120 -5.61 8.08 -14.62
N GLU A 121 -5.31 8.99 -15.55
CA GLU A 121 -3.94 9.46 -15.80
C GLU A 121 -3.33 10.14 -14.58
N TRP A 122 -4.05 11.09 -13.96
CA TRP A 122 -3.59 11.76 -12.74
C TRP A 122 -3.32 10.74 -11.62
N THR A 123 -4.21 9.77 -11.47
CA THR A 123 -4.09 8.69 -10.50
C THR A 123 -2.83 7.86 -10.74
N GLY A 124 -2.57 7.48 -12.00
CA GLY A 124 -1.37 6.73 -12.37
C GLY A 124 -0.06 7.48 -12.10
N VAL A 125 -0.05 8.80 -12.30
CA VAL A 125 1.16 9.61 -12.09
C VAL A 125 1.45 9.86 -10.61
N HIS A 126 0.40 10.05 -9.79
CA HIS A 126 0.58 10.54 -8.42
C HIS A 126 0.23 9.52 -7.33
N LEU A 127 -0.82 8.72 -7.50
CA LEU A 127 -1.30 7.80 -6.47
C LEU A 127 -0.64 6.42 -6.58
N ASP A 128 -0.53 5.87 -7.78
CA ASP A 128 0.01 4.52 -8.00
C ASP A 128 1.45 4.34 -7.46
N PRO A 129 2.37 5.32 -7.58
CA PRO A 129 3.68 5.22 -6.95
C PRO A 129 3.61 5.10 -5.43
N ALA A 130 2.69 5.82 -4.78
CA ALA A 130 2.51 5.75 -3.33
C ALA A 130 1.90 4.40 -2.91
N LEU A 131 0.94 3.87 -3.68
CA LEU A 131 0.36 2.55 -3.47
C LEU A 131 1.40 1.42 -3.63
N SER A 132 2.28 1.53 -4.63
CA SER A 132 3.38 0.58 -4.84
C SER A 132 4.36 0.57 -3.67
N LEU A 133 4.75 1.75 -3.17
CA LEU A 133 5.62 1.85 -1.99
C LEU A 133 4.94 1.29 -0.72
N ALA A 134 3.65 1.55 -0.54
CA ALA A 134 2.88 0.98 0.57
C ALA A 134 2.78 -0.55 0.48
N ALA A 135 2.62 -1.12 -0.73
CA ALA A 135 2.63 -2.56 -0.94
C ALA A 135 3.99 -3.18 -0.59
N GLN A 136 5.09 -2.53 -0.99
CA GLN A 136 6.44 -2.97 -0.60
C GLN A 136 6.63 -2.91 0.91
N LEU A 137 6.25 -1.81 1.57
CA LEU A 137 6.31 -1.68 3.02
C LEU A 137 5.50 -2.78 3.72
N ARG A 138 4.29 -3.09 3.23
CA ARG A 138 3.41 -4.13 3.80
C ARG A 138 4.10 -5.49 3.93
N SER A 139 4.95 -5.85 2.97
CA SER A 139 5.72 -7.11 3.03
C SER A 139 6.57 -7.24 4.30
N PHE A 140 7.14 -6.13 4.80
CA PHE A 140 7.94 -6.09 6.03
C PHE A 140 7.11 -6.08 7.32
N TYR A 141 5.83 -5.71 7.24
CA TYR A 141 4.91 -5.76 8.37
C TYR A 141 4.15 -7.09 8.48
N GLY A 142 4.28 -7.99 7.49
CA GLY A 142 3.56 -9.27 7.45
C GLY A 142 2.04 -9.08 7.41
N VAL A 143 1.58 -7.96 6.86
CA VAL A 143 0.15 -7.64 6.73
C VAL A 143 -0.28 -8.07 5.33
N ALA A 144 -1.10 -9.13 5.25
CA ALA A 144 -1.77 -9.51 4.01
C ALA A 144 -2.69 -8.37 3.54
N PRO A 145 -2.82 -8.12 2.22
CA PRO A 145 -3.81 -7.16 1.74
C PRO A 145 -5.19 -7.59 2.23
N GLU A 146 -5.93 -6.68 2.87
CA GLU A 146 -7.32 -6.98 3.19
C GLU A 146 -8.07 -7.22 1.87
N PRO A 147 -8.87 -8.29 1.76
CA PRO A 147 -9.61 -8.56 0.55
C PRO A 147 -10.52 -7.38 0.27
N ASP A 148 -10.43 -6.82 -0.95
CA ASP A 148 -11.37 -5.80 -1.40
C ASP A 148 -12.78 -6.37 -1.24
N SER A 149 -13.58 -5.78 -0.35
CA SER A 149 -14.95 -6.21 -0.04
C SER A 149 -15.93 -6.07 -1.22
N ASP A 150 -15.42 -5.76 -2.41
CA ASP A 150 -16.14 -5.67 -3.68
C ASP A 150 -16.03 -6.95 -4.54
N SER A 151 -15.37 -8.03 -4.06
CA SER A 151 -15.58 -9.35 -4.68
C SER A 151 -17.00 -9.82 -4.36
N PRO A 152 -17.93 -9.88 -5.33
CA PRO A 152 -19.22 -10.51 -5.08
C PRO A 152 -18.92 -11.94 -4.67
N ALA A 153 -19.40 -12.32 -3.49
CA ALA A 153 -19.40 -13.71 -3.08
C ALA A 153 -20.02 -14.51 -4.23
N SER A 154 -19.19 -15.31 -4.91
CA SER A 154 -19.65 -16.28 -5.89
C SER A 154 -20.78 -17.05 -5.22
N SER A 155 -21.99 -16.77 -5.67
CA SER A 155 -23.18 -17.46 -5.21
C SER A 155 -23.19 -18.78 -5.95
N ASP A 156 -22.68 -19.82 -5.29
CA ASP A 156 -22.99 -21.22 -5.62
C ASP A 156 -24.38 -21.59 -5.08
#